data_AF-A0AB39NZ06-F1
#
_entry.id   AF-A0AB39NZ06-F1
#
_cell.length_a   1.000
_cell.length_b   1.000
_cell.length_c   1.000
_cell.angle_alpha   90.00
_cell.angle_beta   90.00
_cell.angle_gamma   90.00
#
_symmetry.space_group_name_H-M   'P 1'
#
loop_
_entity.id
_entity.type
_entity.pdbx_description
1 polymer ?
#
loop_
_entity_poly.entity_id
_entity_poly.type
_entity_poly.pdbx_seq_one_letter_code
_entity_poly.pdbx_strand_id
1 'polypeptide(L)'
;MPETRVHRAVSEVIASAPAGVLYGLIADTTQWPLFFAPCVHVEQLEFDGTRERLRMWATAGGRIVSWVSSRRLDVGRRRVEFTKDLPDAPVESMSGVWTVQPLGDRCRVTLEHTFTVAGEDPADIAYVTEATHANSRSQLDSLAWMAERWTRLDDLTVSFEDSVHVKAPAELIFDFLYRAEDWPVQLPHVHSLDVTEQTAGVQVMRMNSQRADGTAHTTESVRICFPSAGRIVYKQTRTDPLLAAHTGEWSLEPDESGVNLRARHHVMLAEEGIEPLLGAGTGLPQAASHVRERLGRAGLLVLQHATRHAAGAVRVL
;
A
#
# COMPACT_ATOMS: atom_id res chain seq x y z
N MET A 1 -35.99 -22.57 -1.56
CA MET A 1 -34.61 -22.13 -1.22
C MET A 1 -34.74 -21.34 0.07
N PRO A 2 -33.95 -21.62 1.12
CA PRO A 2 -33.95 -20.77 2.30
C PRO A 2 -33.62 -19.33 1.86
N GLU A 3 -34.34 -18.34 2.41
CA GLU A 3 -34.09 -16.93 2.13
C GLU A 3 -32.69 -16.58 2.65
N THR A 4 -31.79 -16.18 1.75
CA THR A 4 -30.46 -15.69 2.11
C THR A 4 -30.62 -14.42 2.94
N ARG A 5 -30.08 -14.41 4.17
CA ARG A 5 -30.20 -13.28 5.10
C ARG A 5 -29.14 -12.25 4.77
N VAL A 6 -29.57 -11.00 4.62
CA VAL A 6 -28.63 -9.87 4.46
C VAL A 6 -28.15 -9.43 5.84
N HIS A 7 -26.84 -9.48 6.04
CA HIS A 7 -26.15 -8.97 7.21
C HIS A 7 -25.68 -7.54 6.95
N ARG A 8 -25.70 -6.69 7.97
CA ARG A 8 -25.32 -5.27 7.87
C ARG A 8 -24.34 -4.90 8.98
N ALA A 9 -23.26 -4.23 8.60
CA ALA A 9 -22.30 -3.63 9.52
C ALA A 9 -22.19 -2.13 9.23
N VAL A 10 -22.23 -1.31 10.29
CA VAL A 10 -22.08 0.14 10.17
C VAL A 10 -20.98 0.59 11.13
N SER A 11 -20.11 1.48 10.67
CA SER A 11 -19.10 2.11 11.50
C SER A 11 -19.00 3.58 11.12
N GLU A 12 -18.75 4.44 12.10
CA GLU A 12 -18.68 5.88 11.89
C GLU A 12 -17.59 6.53 12.74
N VAL A 13 -17.14 7.70 12.30
CA VAL A 13 -16.23 8.56 13.06
C VAL A 13 -16.57 10.03 12.80
N ILE A 14 -16.36 10.87 13.82
CA ILE A 14 -16.35 12.33 13.67
C ILE A 14 -14.91 12.76 13.44
N ALA A 15 -14.64 13.38 12.29
CA ALA A 15 -13.31 13.76 11.86
C ALA A 15 -13.15 15.29 11.85
N SER A 16 -11.99 15.76 12.29
CA SER A 16 -11.67 17.19 12.47
C SER A 16 -11.19 17.87 11.19
N ALA A 17 -11.90 17.66 10.08
CA ALA A 17 -11.62 18.33 8.81
C ALA A 17 -12.90 18.55 7.98
N PRO A 18 -12.87 19.47 6.99
CA PRO A 18 -14.00 19.69 6.11
C PRO A 18 -14.39 18.43 5.32
N ALA A 19 -15.69 18.21 5.13
CA ALA A 19 -16.22 17.03 4.42
C ALA A 19 -15.64 16.81 3.01
N GLY A 20 -15.23 17.89 2.33
CA GLY A 20 -14.59 17.80 1.01
C GLY A 20 -13.24 17.10 1.05
N VAL A 21 -12.45 17.32 2.10
CA VAL A 21 -11.15 16.69 2.29
C VAL A 21 -11.31 15.18 2.46
N LEU A 22 -12.15 14.75 3.41
CA LEU A 22 -12.37 13.33 3.68
C LEU A 22 -12.99 12.61 2.48
N TYR A 23 -13.91 13.26 1.77
CA TYR A 23 -14.45 12.71 0.53
C TYR A 23 -13.34 12.52 -0.52
N GLY A 24 -12.44 13.50 -0.69
CA GLY A 24 -11.29 13.38 -1.59
C GLY A 24 -10.41 12.18 -1.28
N LEU A 25 -10.06 11.98 0.00
CA LEU A 25 -9.26 10.82 0.45
C LEU A 25 -9.96 9.47 0.19
N ILE A 26 -11.29 9.41 0.36
CA ILE A 26 -12.08 8.19 0.09
C ILE A 26 -12.23 7.95 -1.42
N ALA A 27 -12.40 9.02 -2.20
CA ALA A 27 -12.60 8.95 -3.64
C ALA A 27 -11.30 8.52 -4.35
N ASP A 28 -10.15 9.06 -3.95
CA ASP A 28 -8.86 8.77 -4.58
C ASP A 28 -8.24 7.46 -4.06
N THR A 29 -8.64 6.36 -4.69
CA THR A 29 -8.14 5.03 -4.33
C THR A 29 -6.67 4.78 -4.64
N THR A 30 -6.08 5.59 -5.52
CA THR A 30 -4.67 5.42 -5.90
C THR A 30 -3.74 5.76 -4.73
N GLN A 31 -4.20 6.59 -3.79
CA GLN A 31 -3.48 6.95 -2.57
C GLN A 31 -3.80 6.05 -1.37
N TRP A 32 -4.78 5.16 -1.48
CA TRP A 32 -5.17 4.27 -0.37
C TRP A 32 -4.03 3.42 0.19
N PRO A 33 -3.08 2.91 -0.62
CA PRO A 33 -1.92 2.21 -0.09
C PRO A 33 -1.09 3.04 0.90
N LEU A 34 -1.04 4.36 0.72
CA LEU A 34 -0.35 5.28 1.62
C LEU A 34 -1.19 5.61 2.85
N PHE A 35 -2.50 5.78 2.67
CA PHE A 35 -3.40 6.33 3.69
C PHE A 35 -4.11 5.29 4.56
N PHE A 36 -4.37 4.09 4.05
CA PHE A 36 -5.08 3.04 4.77
C PHE A 36 -4.15 1.88 5.05
N ALA A 37 -3.85 1.66 6.34
CA ALA A 37 -2.93 0.62 6.78
C ALA A 37 -3.20 -0.76 6.14
N PRO A 38 -4.46 -1.25 6.03
CA PRO A 38 -4.73 -2.55 5.43
C PRO A 38 -4.53 -2.60 3.91
N CYS A 39 -4.67 -1.48 3.20
CA CYS A 39 -4.57 -1.44 1.74
C CYS A 39 -3.10 -1.57 1.34
N VAL A 40 -2.76 -2.62 0.59
CA VAL A 40 -1.39 -2.86 0.09
C VAL A 40 -1.19 -2.22 -1.27
N HIS A 41 -2.14 -2.41 -2.18
CA HIS A 41 -2.06 -1.90 -3.55
C HIS A 41 -3.44 -1.78 -4.19
N VAL A 42 -3.58 -0.86 -5.14
CA VAL A 42 -4.77 -0.68 -5.99
C VAL A 42 -4.33 -0.50 -7.44
N GLU A 43 -4.92 -1.29 -8.34
CA GLU A 43 -4.84 -1.12 -9.79
C GLU A 43 -6.19 -0.62 -10.32
N GLN A 44 -6.19 0.54 -10.96
CA GLN A 44 -7.37 1.04 -11.65
C GLN A 44 -7.52 0.33 -13.00
N LEU A 45 -8.56 -0.47 -13.14
CA LEU A 45 -8.84 -1.24 -14.37
C LEU A 45 -9.65 -0.40 -15.37
N GLU A 46 -10.65 0.32 -14.85
CA GLU A 46 -11.58 1.14 -15.63
C GLU A 46 -11.93 2.39 -14.82
N PHE A 47 -12.07 3.55 -15.49
CA PHE A 47 -12.56 4.78 -14.89
C PHE A 47 -13.21 5.70 -15.93
N ASP A 48 -14.42 6.19 -15.63
CA ASP A 48 -15.16 7.12 -16.50
C ASP A 48 -15.40 8.51 -15.89
N GLY A 49 -14.79 8.78 -14.72
CA GLY A 49 -15.02 10.00 -13.95
C GLY A 49 -15.97 9.81 -12.76
N THR A 50 -16.94 8.89 -12.86
CA THR A 50 -17.95 8.64 -11.81
C THR A 50 -18.10 7.17 -11.44
N ARG A 51 -17.66 6.27 -12.30
CA ARG A 51 -17.60 4.83 -12.07
C ARG A 51 -16.18 4.38 -12.26
N GLU A 52 -15.74 3.50 -11.37
CA GLU A 52 -14.43 2.87 -11.49
C GLU A 52 -14.52 1.39 -11.15
N ARG A 53 -13.61 0.62 -11.74
CA ARG A 53 -13.39 -0.77 -11.40
C ARG A 53 -11.94 -0.96 -11.02
N LEU A 54 -11.71 -1.49 -9.84
CA LEU A 54 -10.39 -1.54 -9.21
C LEU A 54 -10.03 -2.96 -8.87
N ARG A 55 -8.80 -3.40 -9.13
CA ARG A 55 -8.23 -4.58 -8.48
C ARG A 55 -7.50 -4.13 -7.23
N MET A 56 -7.83 -4.71 -6.07
CA MET A 56 -7.27 -4.30 -4.79
C MET A 56 -6.53 -5.46 -4.13
N TRP A 57 -5.51 -5.13 -3.35
CA TRP A 57 -4.79 -6.04 -2.45
C TRP A 57 -4.79 -5.44 -1.06
N ALA A 58 -5.11 -6.25 -0.06
CA ALA A 58 -5.13 -5.81 1.32
C ALA A 58 -4.72 -6.92 2.29
N THR A 59 -4.29 -6.52 3.49
CA THR A 59 -4.10 -7.43 4.62
C THR A 59 -5.44 -7.73 5.27
N ALA A 60 -5.79 -9.01 5.45
CA ALA A 60 -6.96 -9.46 6.19
C ALA A 60 -6.63 -10.71 7.01
N GLY A 61 -6.79 -10.64 8.34
CA GLY A 61 -6.53 -11.78 9.23
C GLY A 61 -5.13 -12.38 9.13
N GLY A 62 -4.11 -11.53 8.91
CA GLY A 62 -2.71 -11.97 8.72
C GLY A 62 -2.37 -12.54 7.34
N ARG A 63 -3.32 -12.54 6.40
CA ARG A 63 -3.12 -12.97 5.00
C ARG A 63 -3.26 -11.79 4.05
N ILE A 64 -2.74 -11.94 2.84
CA ILE A 64 -2.98 -10.99 1.75
C ILE A 64 -4.12 -11.51 0.89
N VAL A 65 -5.15 -10.70 0.74
CA VAL A 65 -6.33 -11.01 -0.07
C VAL A 65 -6.43 -10.03 -1.23
N SER A 66 -6.98 -10.48 -2.34
CA SER A 66 -7.15 -9.65 -3.54
C SER A 66 -8.52 -9.86 -4.17
N TRP A 67 -9.12 -8.78 -4.63
CA TRP A 67 -10.46 -8.80 -5.22
C TRP A 67 -10.63 -7.65 -6.22
N VAL A 68 -11.70 -7.72 -7.01
CA VAL A 68 -12.12 -6.60 -7.85
C VAL A 68 -13.27 -5.88 -7.17
N SER A 69 -13.25 -4.55 -7.18
CA SER A 69 -14.25 -3.68 -6.59
C SER A 69 -14.80 -2.73 -7.64
N SER A 70 -16.10 -2.77 -7.86
CA SER A 70 -16.82 -1.82 -8.70
C SER A 70 -17.38 -0.69 -7.83
N ARG A 71 -17.11 0.57 -8.20
CA ARG A 71 -17.46 1.74 -7.40
C ARG A 71 -18.24 2.78 -8.22
N ARG A 72 -19.09 3.54 -7.53
CA ARG A 72 -19.79 4.71 -8.06
C ARG A 72 -19.62 5.89 -7.13
N LEU A 73 -19.00 6.94 -7.64
CA LEU A 73 -18.68 8.18 -6.95
C LEU A 73 -19.77 9.22 -7.23
N ASP A 74 -20.29 9.81 -6.16
CA ASP A 74 -21.22 10.93 -6.20
C ASP A 74 -20.65 12.06 -5.36
N VAL A 75 -19.94 12.98 -6.02
CA VAL A 75 -19.29 14.14 -5.36
C VAL A 75 -20.30 15.11 -4.77
N GLY A 76 -21.46 15.28 -5.43
CA GLY A 76 -22.52 16.17 -4.96
C GLY A 76 -23.12 15.70 -3.63
N ARG A 77 -23.28 14.39 -3.46
CA ARG A 77 -23.76 13.77 -2.21
C ARG A 77 -22.63 13.33 -1.27
N ARG A 78 -21.36 13.50 -1.67
CA ARG A 78 -20.16 13.00 -0.98
C ARG A 78 -20.32 11.53 -0.57
N ARG A 79 -20.73 10.72 -1.54
CA ARG A 79 -21.07 9.32 -1.35
C ARG A 79 -20.33 8.44 -2.34
N VAL A 80 -19.80 7.32 -1.87
CA VAL A 80 -19.16 6.31 -2.73
C VAL A 80 -19.81 4.96 -2.46
N GLU A 81 -20.54 4.45 -3.44
CA GLU A 81 -21.04 3.07 -3.41
C GLU A 81 -19.96 2.14 -3.93
N PHE A 82 -19.86 0.94 -3.36
CA PHE A 82 -18.94 -0.07 -3.84
C PHE A 82 -19.52 -1.48 -3.72
N THR A 83 -19.09 -2.37 -4.61
CA THR A 83 -19.45 -3.79 -4.60
C THR A 83 -18.19 -4.60 -4.88
N LYS A 84 -17.96 -5.65 -4.09
CA LYS A 84 -16.93 -6.66 -4.38
C LYS A 84 -17.46 -7.55 -5.52
N ASP A 85 -16.79 -7.50 -6.66
CA ASP A 85 -17.08 -8.37 -7.80
C ASP A 85 -16.70 -9.81 -7.44
N LEU A 86 -17.62 -10.76 -7.65
CA LEU A 86 -17.42 -12.20 -7.47
C LEU A 86 -16.69 -12.56 -6.16
N PRO A 87 -17.31 -12.34 -4.98
CA PRO A 87 -16.70 -12.73 -3.72
C PRO A 87 -16.39 -14.23 -3.66
N ASP A 88 -15.26 -14.59 -3.05
CA ASP A 88 -14.98 -15.98 -2.72
C ASP A 88 -15.83 -16.46 -1.55
N ALA A 89 -16.19 -17.74 -1.57
CA ALA A 89 -16.83 -18.42 -0.44
C ALA A 89 -16.02 -18.18 0.86
N PRO A 90 -16.70 -17.98 2.00
CA PRO A 90 -18.13 -18.20 2.22
C PRO A 90 -19.02 -16.98 1.87
N VAL A 91 -18.45 -15.87 1.40
CA VAL A 91 -19.22 -14.66 1.04
C VAL A 91 -19.86 -14.85 -0.34
N GLU A 92 -21.16 -14.58 -0.47
CA GLU A 92 -21.85 -14.62 -1.78
C GLU A 92 -22.03 -13.23 -2.39
N SER A 93 -22.25 -12.23 -1.53
CA SER A 93 -22.33 -10.82 -1.93
C SER A 93 -21.68 -9.94 -0.87
N MET A 94 -21.03 -8.87 -1.29
CA MET A 94 -20.47 -7.85 -0.41
C MET A 94 -20.52 -6.50 -1.12
N SER A 95 -21.26 -5.56 -0.54
CA SER A 95 -21.35 -4.18 -1.01
C SER A 95 -21.28 -3.22 0.16
N GLY A 96 -21.05 -1.95 -0.12
CA GLY A 96 -21.03 -0.94 0.90
C GLY A 96 -21.14 0.47 0.38
N VAL A 97 -21.21 1.39 1.33
CA VAL A 97 -21.41 2.81 1.06
C VAL A 97 -20.56 3.62 2.03
N TRP A 98 -19.70 4.46 1.47
CA TRP A 98 -19.10 5.58 2.19
C TRP A 98 -20.01 6.79 2.08
N THR A 99 -20.24 7.48 3.19
CA THR A 99 -20.95 8.78 3.22
C THR A 99 -20.16 9.76 4.08
N VAL A 100 -19.95 10.98 3.57
CA VAL A 100 -19.31 12.06 4.32
C VAL A 100 -20.29 13.22 4.52
N GLN A 101 -20.77 13.37 5.74
CA GLN A 101 -21.75 14.39 6.11
C GLN A 101 -21.05 15.60 6.77
N PRO A 102 -21.22 16.84 6.26
CA PRO A 102 -20.67 18.03 6.90
C PRO A 102 -21.36 18.31 8.25
N LEU A 103 -20.57 18.70 9.24
CA LEU A 103 -21.00 19.09 10.59
C LEU A 103 -20.30 20.40 11.01
N GLY A 104 -20.37 21.42 10.15
CA GLY A 104 -19.62 22.67 10.31
C GLY A 104 -18.20 22.55 9.77
N ASP A 105 -17.21 22.82 10.62
CA ASP A 105 -15.77 22.66 10.35
C ASP A 105 -15.28 21.20 10.43
N ARG A 106 -16.12 20.31 10.98
CA ARG A 106 -15.92 18.87 11.07
C ARG A 106 -16.83 18.11 10.10
N CYS A 107 -16.65 16.81 10.02
CA CYS A 107 -17.59 15.93 9.32
C CYS A 107 -17.81 14.60 10.03
N ARG A 108 -18.95 13.97 9.79
CA ARG A 108 -19.19 12.55 10.08
C ARG A 108 -18.86 11.74 8.84
N VAL A 109 -17.98 10.75 8.99
CA VAL A 109 -17.74 9.73 7.97
C VAL A 109 -18.44 8.46 8.42
N THR A 110 -19.27 7.88 7.57
CA THR A 110 -19.96 6.61 7.81
C THR A 110 -19.57 5.62 6.73
N LEU A 111 -19.20 4.41 7.15
CA LEU A 111 -18.94 3.26 6.30
C LEU A 111 -19.95 2.17 6.63
N GLU A 112 -20.78 1.85 5.65
CA GLU A 112 -21.77 0.79 5.74
C GLU A 112 -21.37 -0.37 4.84
N HIS A 113 -21.57 -1.59 5.32
CA HIS A 113 -21.42 -2.82 4.55
C HIS A 113 -22.70 -3.64 4.64
N THR A 114 -23.03 -4.30 3.53
CA THR A 114 -24.05 -5.34 3.45
C THR A 114 -23.45 -6.57 2.78
N PHE A 115 -23.69 -7.74 3.35
CA PHE A 115 -23.18 -8.99 2.80
C PHE A 115 -24.11 -10.17 3.08
N THR A 116 -23.92 -11.22 2.30
CA THR A 116 -24.58 -12.52 2.47
C THR A 116 -23.54 -13.63 2.54
N VAL A 117 -23.87 -14.71 3.27
CA VAL A 117 -22.97 -15.84 3.51
C VAL A 117 -23.65 -17.12 3.06
N ALA A 118 -22.94 -17.91 2.25
CA ALA A 118 -23.44 -19.17 1.74
C ALA A 118 -23.80 -20.12 2.89
N GLY A 119 -24.99 -20.72 2.80
CA GLY A 119 -25.46 -21.70 3.79
C GLY A 119 -25.80 -21.14 5.18
N GLU A 120 -25.64 -19.83 5.41
CA GLU A 120 -25.91 -19.17 6.70
C GLU A 120 -25.18 -19.83 7.90
N ASP A 121 -23.97 -20.35 7.68
CA ASP A 121 -23.17 -20.92 8.76
C ASP A 121 -22.83 -19.83 9.80
N PRO A 122 -23.21 -20.00 11.09
CA PRO A 122 -22.97 -19.00 12.13
C PRO A 122 -21.49 -18.64 12.33
N ALA A 123 -20.57 -19.59 12.14
CA ALA A 123 -19.14 -19.36 12.30
C ALA A 123 -18.60 -18.48 11.15
N ASP A 124 -19.03 -18.74 9.91
CA ASP A 124 -18.65 -17.93 8.75
C ASP A 124 -19.23 -16.53 8.84
N ILE A 125 -20.50 -16.39 9.26
CA ILE A 125 -21.12 -15.09 9.50
C ILE A 125 -20.33 -14.30 10.54
N ALA A 126 -19.98 -14.92 11.67
CA ALA A 126 -19.19 -14.28 12.72
C ALA A 126 -17.81 -13.84 12.21
N TYR A 127 -17.13 -14.71 11.44
CA TYR A 127 -15.83 -14.39 10.84
C TYR A 127 -15.90 -13.20 9.88
N VAL A 128 -16.84 -13.21 8.93
CA VAL A 128 -17.01 -12.13 7.95
C VAL A 128 -17.40 -10.82 8.63
N THR A 129 -18.28 -10.89 9.65
CA THR A 129 -18.69 -9.73 10.46
C THR A 129 -17.49 -9.10 11.15
N GLU A 130 -16.68 -9.89 11.87
CA GLU A 130 -15.53 -9.37 12.61
C GLU A 130 -14.46 -8.81 11.67
N ALA A 131 -14.15 -9.51 10.57
CA ALA A 131 -13.19 -9.03 9.57
C ALA A 131 -13.64 -7.70 8.96
N THR A 132 -14.93 -7.57 8.63
CA THR A 132 -15.52 -6.34 8.07
C THR A 132 -15.45 -5.20 9.08
N HIS A 133 -15.79 -5.46 10.35
CA HIS A 133 -15.72 -4.45 11.41
C HIS A 133 -14.29 -4.01 11.71
N ALA A 134 -13.35 -4.94 11.83
CA ALA A 134 -11.94 -4.63 12.08
C ALA A 134 -11.33 -3.78 10.95
N ASN A 135 -11.59 -4.13 9.69
CA ASN A 135 -11.12 -3.35 8.54
C ASN A 135 -11.78 -1.96 8.50
N SER A 136 -13.09 -1.89 8.75
CA SER A 136 -13.83 -0.61 8.78
C SER A 136 -13.28 0.33 9.85
N ARG A 137 -13.04 -0.16 11.07
CA ARG A 137 -12.45 0.63 12.16
C ARG A 137 -11.06 1.13 11.79
N SER A 138 -10.19 0.25 11.30
CA SER A 138 -8.83 0.64 10.90
C SER A 138 -8.81 1.74 9.82
N GLN A 139 -9.71 1.67 8.84
CA GLN A 139 -9.85 2.71 7.81
C GLN A 139 -10.37 4.03 8.40
N LEU A 140 -11.40 3.99 9.25
CA LEU A 140 -11.96 5.18 9.90
C LEU A 140 -10.97 5.84 10.86
N ASP A 141 -10.17 5.07 11.59
CA ASP A 141 -9.12 5.58 12.47
C ASP A 141 -8.02 6.28 11.65
N SER A 142 -7.65 5.70 10.51
CA SER A 142 -6.70 6.34 9.58
C SER A 142 -7.24 7.67 9.03
N LEU A 143 -8.54 7.72 8.67
CA LEU A 143 -9.21 8.95 8.25
C LEU A 143 -9.24 10.01 9.35
N ALA A 144 -9.52 9.63 10.60
CA ALA A 144 -9.50 10.54 11.72
C ALA A 144 -8.10 11.12 11.96
N TRP A 145 -7.07 10.27 11.93
CA TRP A 145 -5.68 10.68 12.08
C TRP A 145 -5.23 11.67 10.99
N MET A 146 -5.60 11.41 9.72
CA MET A 146 -5.33 12.33 8.61
C MET A 146 -6.13 13.63 8.72
N ALA A 147 -7.38 13.55 9.20
CA ALA A 147 -8.21 14.73 9.38
C ALA A 147 -7.61 15.71 10.39
N GLU A 148 -6.95 15.26 11.45
CA GLU A 148 -6.25 16.15 12.38
C GLU A 148 -5.08 16.92 11.74
N ARG A 149 -4.55 16.40 10.63
CA ARG A 149 -3.34 16.89 9.95
C ARG A 149 -3.63 17.48 8.56
N TRP A 150 -4.91 17.62 8.19
CA TRP A 150 -5.33 17.86 6.81
C TRP A 150 -4.69 19.07 6.13
N THR A 151 -4.43 20.14 6.88
CA THR A 151 -3.81 21.37 6.37
C THR A 151 -2.33 21.24 6.03
N ARG A 152 -1.68 20.17 6.52
CA ARG A 152 -0.25 19.91 6.36
C ARG A 152 0.01 18.53 5.73
N LEU A 153 -1.02 17.85 5.21
CA LEU A 153 -0.84 16.53 4.57
C LEU A 153 0.20 16.60 3.46
N ASP A 154 0.20 17.66 2.66
CA ASP A 154 1.18 17.86 1.60
C ASP A 154 2.62 17.93 2.15
N ASP A 155 2.84 18.60 3.30
CA ASP A 155 4.14 18.69 3.96
C ASP A 155 4.57 17.36 4.62
N LEU A 156 3.61 16.49 4.95
CA LEU A 156 3.84 15.17 5.53
C LEU A 156 4.12 14.12 4.46
N THR A 157 3.66 14.34 3.23
CA THR A 157 3.86 13.41 2.13
C THR A 157 5.14 13.71 1.36
N VAL A 158 5.95 12.68 1.14
CA VAL A 158 7.17 12.77 0.34
C VAL A 158 7.08 11.74 -0.78
N SER A 159 7.11 12.20 -2.03
CA SER A 159 7.12 11.34 -3.21
C SER A 159 8.28 11.69 -4.12
N PHE A 160 8.99 10.67 -4.59
CA PHE A 160 10.10 10.84 -5.52
C PHE A 160 10.38 9.54 -6.28
N GLU A 161 11.13 9.68 -7.35
CA GLU A 161 11.59 8.58 -8.19
C GLU A 161 13.06 8.80 -8.56
N ASP A 162 13.84 7.73 -8.48
CA ASP A 162 15.19 7.67 -9.02
C ASP A 162 15.18 6.78 -10.27
N SER A 163 15.79 7.27 -11.36
CA SER A 163 15.85 6.59 -12.66
C SER A 163 17.29 6.34 -13.08
N VAL A 164 17.59 5.15 -13.58
CA VAL A 164 18.89 4.82 -14.19
C VAL A 164 18.67 4.01 -15.47
N HIS A 165 19.34 4.44 -16.54
CA HIS A 165 19.36 3.70 -17.80
C HIS A 165 20.58 2.77 -17.84
N VAL A 166 20.36 1.48 -18.13
CA VAL A 166 21.44 0.47 -18.15
C VAL A 166 21.35 -0.45 -19.35
N LYS A 167 22.49 -0.94 -19.80
CA LYS A 167 22.59 -1.96 -20.86
C LYS A 167 22.75 -3.35 -20.25
N ALA A 168 21.62 -3.95 -19.85
CA ALA A 168 21.55 -5.30 -19.31
C ALA A 168 20.17 -5.92 -19.58
N PRO A 169 20.03 -7.26 -19.60
CA PRO A 169 18.75 -7.91 -19.85
C PRO A 169 17.74 -7.60 -18.74
N ALA A 170 16.59 -7.01 -19.12
CA ALA A 170 15.54 -6.63 -18.17
C ALA A 170 15.00 -7.83 -17.37
N GLU A 171 14.89 -9.00 -18.01
CA GLU A 171 14.42 -10.24 -17.35
C GLU A 171 15.33 -10.66 -16.19
N LEU A 172 16.66 -10.56 -16.35
CA LEU A 172 17.62 -10.92 -15.30
C LEU A 172 17.63 -9.89 -14.16
N ILE A 173 17.37 -8.62 -14.46
CA ILE A 173 17.22 -7.58 -13.44
C ILE A 173 15.92 -7.80 -12.67
N PHE A 174 14.82 -8.12 -13.37
CA PHE A 174 13.55 -8.43 -12.74
C PHE A 174 13.68 -9.67 -11.84
N ASP A 175 14.32 -10.74 -12.32
CA ASP A 175 14.54 -11.96 -11.54
C ASP A 175 15.32 -11.66 -10.25
N PHE A 176 16.38 -10.86 -10.32
CA PHE A 176 17.11 -10.41 -9.12
C PHE A 176 16.19 -9.68 -8.12
N LEU A 177 15.31 -8.79 -8.58
CA LEU A 177 14.42 -8.03 -7.70
C LEU A 177 13.31 -8.92 -7.12
N TYR A 178 12.82 -9.86 -7.93
CA TYR A 178 11.80 -10.84 -7.56
C TYR A 178 12.31 -11.80 -6.49
N ARG A 179 13.52 -12.34 -6.67
CA ARG A 179 14.18 -13.33 -5.80
C ARG A 179 14.93 -12.67 -4.65
N ALA A 180 14.20 -11.92 -3.82
CA ALA A 180 14.80 -11.16 -2.72
C ALA A 180 15.42 -12.05 -1.64
N GLU A 181 15.00 -13.31 -1.52
CA GLU A 181 15.61 -14.31 -0.64
C GLU A 181 17.11 -14.52 -0.90
N ASP A 182 17.58 -14.25 -2.12
CA ASP A 182 18.99 -14.38 -2.49
C ASP A 182 19.82 -13.11 -2.21
N TRP A 183 19.16 -12.01 -1.81
CA TRP A 183 19.83 -10.74 -1.55
C TRP A 183 20.91 -10.78 -0.46
N PRO A 184 20.79 -11.52 0.66
CA PRO A 184 21.84 -11.56 1.68
C PRO A 184 23.22 -12.00 1.14
N VAL A 185 23.24 -12.82 0.08
CA VAL A 185 24.49 -13.23 -0.59
C VAL A 185 25.08 -12.10 -1.42
N GLN A 186 24.24 -11.17 -1.90
CA GLN A 186 24.59 -10.18 -2.92
C GLN A 186 24.65 -8.73 -2.40
N LEU A 187 24.00 -8.45 -1.27
CA LEU A 187 23.89 -7.14 -0.61
C LEU A 187 24.52 -7.21 0.79
N PRO A 188 25.77 -6.72 0.98
CA PRO A 188 26.50 -6.87 2.25
C PRO A 188 25.83 -6.26 3.50
N HIS A 189 24.90 -5.31 3.32
CA HIS A 189 24.18 -4.66 4.42
C HIS A 189 22.90 -5.40 4.83
N VAL A 190 22.49 -6.43 4.07
CA VAL A 190 21.35 -7.30 4.35
C VAL A 190 21.86 -8.55 5.06
N HIS A 191 21.52 -8.71 6.34
CA HIS A 191 22.01 -9.82 7.13
C HIS A 191 21.18 -11.09 6.90
N SER A 192 19.85 -10.95 6.89
CA SER A 192 18.93 -12.04 6.59
C SER A 192 17.65 -11.51 5.97
N LEU A 193 17.03 -12.35 5.15
CA LEU A 193 15.79 -12.03 4.47
C LEU A 193 14.93 -13.30 4.39
N ASP A 194 13.69 -13.18 4.85
CA ASP A 194 12.68 -14.24 4.86
C ASP A 194 11.56 -13.81 3.90
N VAL A 195 11.34 -14.60 2.85
CA VAL A 195 10.27 -14.38 1.85
C VAL A 195 9.31 -15.54 1.89
N THR A 196 8.03 -15.25 2.00
CA THR A 196 6.96 -16.23 1.81
C THR A 196 6.08 -15.82 0.63
N GLU A 197 5.75 -16.79 -0.22
CA GLU A 197 4.93 -16.58 -1.41
C GLU A 197 3.87 -17.68 -1.49
N GLN A 198 2.73 -17.46 -0.82
CA GLN A 198 1.62 -18.42 -0.82
C GLN A 198 0.80 -18.36 -2.12
N THR A 199 0.86 -17.23 -2.81
CA THR A 199 0.18 -16.98 -4.08
C THR A 199 1.19 -16.36 -5.01
N ALA A 200 1.29 -16.88 -6.24
CA ALA A 200 2.26 -16.43 -7.22
C ALA A 200 2.21 -14.89 -7.38
N GLY A 201 3.36 -14.24 -7.23
CA GLY A 201 3.51 -12.79 -7.30
C GLY A 201 2.99 -12.01 -6.09
N VAL A 202 2.60 -12.67 -4.99
CA VAL A 202 2.23 -12.02 -3.73
C VAL A 202 3.17 -12.47 -2.63
N GLN A 203 4.10 -11.60 -2.27
CA GLN A 203 5.21 -11.93 -1.38
C GLN A 203 5.11 -11.16 -0.07
N VAL A 204 5.30 -11.86 1.05
CA VAL A 204 5.54 -11.23 2.36
C VAL A 204 7.02 -11.38 2.67
N MET A 205 7.67 -10.23 2.86
CA MET A 205 9.11 -10.13 3.03
C MET A 205 9.44 -9.52 4.38
N ARG A 206 10.28 -10.20 5.17
CA ARG A 206 10.91 -9.67 6.37
C ARG A 206 12.42 -9.57 6.14
N MET A 207 12.96 -8.36 6.28
CA MET A 207 14.36 -8.08 6.05
C MET A 207 15.02 -7.57 7.34
N ASN A 208 16.14 -8.18 7.71
CA ASN A 208 17.01 -7.71 8.79
C ASN A 208 18.27 -7.10 8.17
N SER A 209 18.46 -5.82 8.44
CA SER A 209 19.57 -5.02 7.91
C SER A 209 20.35 -4.38 9.07
N GLN A 210 21.58 -3.96 8.81
CA GLN A 210 22.33 -3.11 9.73
C GLN A 210 22.31 -1.67 9.24
N ARG A 211 22.08 -0.73 10.15
CA ARG A 211 22.25 0.70 9.92
C ARG A 211 23.74 1.04 9.89
N ALA A 212 24.06 2.25 9.41
CA ALA A 212 25.44 2.74 9.34
C ALA A 212 26.12 2.84 10.72
N ASP A 213 25.33 2.97 11.80
CA ASP A 213 25.80 2.97 13.20
C ASP A 213 25.97 1.55 13.79
N GLY A 214 25.76 0.51 12.99
CA GLY A 214 25.86 -0.90 13.39
C GLY A 214 24.61 -1.46 14.08
N THR A 215 23.58 -0.66 14.31
CA THR A 215 22.33 -1.14 14.92
C THR A 215 21.52 -1.98 13.95
N ALA A 216 20.95 -3.08 14.45
CA ALA A 216 20.06 -3.94 13.65
C ALA A 216 18.69 -3.27 13.48
N HIS A 217 18.14 -3.34 12.27
CA HIS A 217 16.81 -2.85 11.95
C HIS A 217 16.05 -3.88 11.10
N THR A 218 14.83 -4.18 11.54
CA THR A 218 13.91 -5.10 10.86
C THR A 218 12.81 -4.32 10.17
N THR A 219 12.66 -4.53 8.86
CA THR A 219 11.51 -4.06 8.07
C THR A 219 10.68 -5.23 7.61
N GLU A 220 9.37 -5.03 7.53
CA GLU A 220 8.44 -5.99 6.93
C GLU A 220 7.69 -5.29 5.80
N SER A 221 7.48 -6.00 4.70
CA SER A 221 6.76 -5.49 3.54
C SER A 221 5.98 -6.57 2.82
N VAL A 222 4.89 -6.15 2.19
CA VAL A 222 4.17 -6.95 1.20
C VAL A 222 4.54 -6.44 -0.17
N ARG A 223 4.84 -7.34 -1.11
CA ARG A 223 5.15 -7.03 -2.51
C ARG A 223 4.14 -7.70 -3.44
N ILE A 224 3.65 -6.94 -4.40
CA ILE A 224 2.82 -7.44 -5.51
C ILE A 224 3.65 -7.34 -6.78
N CYS A 225 3.99 -8.48 -7.34
CA CYS A 225 4.89 -8.61 -8.49
C CYS A 225 4.07 -8.79 -9.76
N PHE A 226 4.39 -8.00 -10.78
CA PHE A 226 3.78 -8.07 -12.12
C PHE A 226 4.86 -8.37 -13.16
N PRO A 227 5.28 -9.65 -13.31
CA PRO A 227 6.39 -10.01 -14.21
C PRO A 227 6.18 -9.56 -15.66
N SER A 228 4.95 -9.73 -16.19
CA SER A 228 4.62 -9.31 -17.56
C SER A 228 4.66 -7.80 -17.77
N ALA A 229 4.52 -7.00 -16.71
CA ALA A 229 4.59 -5.55 -16.75
C ALA A 229 5.96 -5.02 -16.28
N GLY A 230 6.91 -5.90 -15.95
CA GLY A 230 8.24 -5.50 -15.51
C GLY A 230 8.24 -4.64 -14.23
N ARG A 231 7.30 -4.85 -13.29
CA ARG A 231 7.24 -4.06 -12.06
C ARG A 231 6.91 -4.83 -10.80
N ILE A 232 7.37 -4.32 -9.67
CA ILE A 232 7.09 -4.81 -8.32
C ILE A 232 6.67 -3.63 -7.47
N VAL A 233 5.42 -3.60 -7.04
CA VAL A 233 4.92 -2.61 -6.07
C VAL A 233 5.02 -3.20 -4.67
N TYR A 234 5.26 -2.37 -3.67
CA TYR A 234 5.35 -2.83 -2.30
C TYR A 234 4.82 -1.81 -1.30
N LYS A 235 4.42 -2.32 -0.13
CA LYS A 235 4.10 -1.53 1.06
C LYS A 235 4.85 -2.10 2.25
N GLN A 236 5.52 -1.24 3.01
CA GLN A 236 6.08 -1.63 4.30
C GLN A 236 4.95 -1.75 5.33
N THR A 237 4.78 -2.94 5.89
CA THR A 237 3.84 -3.23 6.99
C THR A 237 4.45 -2.99 8.35
N ARG A 238 5.80 -2.97 8.43
CA ARG A 238 6.56 -2.50 9.59
C ARG A 238 7.57 -1.47 9.11
N THR A 239 7.37 -0.22 9.51
CA THR A 239 8.17 0.94 9.11
C THR A 239 9.18 1.36 10.18
N ASP A 240 10.11 2.21 9.76
CA ASP A 240 10.96 3.00 10.66
C ASP A 240 10.11 4.06 11.40
N PRO A 241 10.41 4.43 12.66
CA PRO A 241 9.59 5.39 13.42
C PRO A 241 9.47 6.78 12.79
N LEU A 242 10.32 7.14 11.82
CA LEU A 242 10.18 8.37 11.03
C LEU A 242 9.04 8.31 10.00
N LEU A 243 8.53 7.11 9.69
CA LEU A 243 7.57 6.88 8.61
C LEU A 243 6.25 6.32 9.16
N ALA A 244 5.18 7.09 9.03
CA ALA A 244 3.82 6.65 9.31
C ALA A 244 3.33 5.64 8.24
N ALA A 245 3.78 5.81 6.99
CA ALA A 245 3.54 4.87 5.90
C ALA A 245 4.66 4.96 4.85
N HIS A 246 4.92 3.84 4.18
CA HIS A 246 5.87 3.79 3.06
C HIS A 246 5.42 2.76 2.04
N THR A 247 5.22 3.22 0.81
CA THR A 247 5.02 2.39 -0.37
C THR A 247 6.09 2.71 -1.41
N GLY A 248 6.31 1.79 -2.31
CA GLY A 248 7.21 2.04 -3.43
C GLY A 248 6.98 1.09 -4.59
N GLU A 249 7.70 1.35 -5.66
CA GLU A 249 7.61 0.60 -6.90
C GLU A 249 9.00 0.50 -7.54
N TRP A 250 9.31 -0.70 -7.98
CA TRP A 250 10.37 -0.94 -8.94
C TRP A 250 9.72 -1.14 -10.30
N SER A 251 10.15 -0.41 -11.33
CA SER A 251 9.69 -0.63 -12.70
C SER A 251 10.84 -0.67 -13.70
N LEU A 252 10.66 -1.52 -14.71
CA LEU A 252 11.63 -1.81 -15.75
C LEU A 252 10.96 -1.57 -17.09
N GLU A 253 11.47 -0.59 -17.83
CA GLU A 253 10.97 -0.23 -19.15
C GLU A 253 12.07 -0.45 -20.19
N PRO A 254 12.08 -1.61 -20.88
CA PRO A 254 13.02 -1.88 -21.96
C PRO A 254 12.86 -0.90 -23.12
N ASP A 255 13.97 -0.53 -23.75
CA ASP A 255 14.00 0.27 -24.97
C ASP A 255 15.07 -0.27 -25.96
N GLU A 256 15.28 0.43 -27.07
CA GLU A 256 16.23 0.01 -28.12
C GLU A 256 17.69 -0.02 -27.65
N SER A 257 18.04 0.72 -26.59
CA SER A 257 19.40 0.91 -26.09
C SER A 257 19.71 0.15 -24.80
N GLY A 258 18.67 -0.32 -24.10
CA GLY A 258 18.80 -1.06 -22.85
C GLY A 258 17.48 -1.13 -22.09
N VAL A 259 17.52 -0.77 -20.81
CA VAL A 259 16.35 -0.73 -19.93
C VAL A 259 16.43 0.46 -19.00
N ASN A 260 15.33 1.18 -18.88
CA ASN A 260 15.14 2.23 -17.88
C ASN A 260 14.63 1.57 -16.59
N LEU A 261 15.45 1.63 -15.55
CA LEU A 261 15.09 1.16 -14.22
C LEU A 261 14.62 2.35 -13.39
N ARG A 262 13.48 2.21 -12.71
CA ARG A 262 12.94 3.22 -11.82
C ARG A 262 12.69 2.66 -10.42
N ALA A 263 13.01 3.45 -9.41
CA ALA A 263 12.70 3.21 -8.02
C ALA A 263 11.86 4.37 -7.50
N ARG A 264 10.57 4.16 -7.32
CA ARG A 264 9.62 5.14 -6.80
C ARG A 264 9.34 4.90 -5.33
N HIS A 265 9.20 5.98 -4.58
CA HIS A 265 8.82 5.95 -3.18
C HIS A 265 7.70 6.95 -2.91
N HIS A 266 6.74 6.55 -2.09
CA HIS A 266 5.74 7.42 -1.48
C HIS A 266 5.77 7.19 0.03
N VAL A 267 5.91 8.26 0.78
CA VAL A 267 6.10 8.21 2.23
C VAL A 267 5.16 9.20 2.89
N MET A 268 4.58 8.79 4.02
CA MET A 268 3.96 9.68 4.99
C MET A 268 4.90 9.79 6.19
N LEU A 269 5.33 10.99 6.54
CA LEU A 269 6.18 11.24 7.70
C LEU A 269 5.39 11.08 9.00
N ALA A 270 6.04 10.53 10.03
CA ALA A 270 5.54 10.55 11.40
C ALA A 270 6.20 11.70 12.16
N GLU A 271 5.46 12.79 12.39
CA GLU A 271 5.97 13.99 13.06
C GLU A 271 6.59 13.68 14.42
N GLU A 272 5.96 12.77 15.16
CA GLU A 272 6.36 12.35 16.49
C GLU A 272 7.74 11.66 16.49
N GLY A 273 8.18 11.14 15.35
CA GLY A 273 9.49 10.50 15.15
C GLY A 273 10.61 11.46 14.71
N ILE A 274 10.30 12.69 14.32
CA ILE A 274 11.28 13.61 13.69
C ILE A 274 12.36 14.03 14.67
N GLU A 275 12.01 14.76 15.73
CA GLU A 275 13.01 15.25 16.68
C GLU A 275 13.78 14.13 17.42
N PRO A 276 13.12 13.04 17.87
CA PRO A 276 13.82 11.94 18.53
C PRO A 276 14.91 11.28 17.67
N LEU A 277 14.71 11.25 16.34
CA LEU A 277 15.64 10.58 15.42
C LEU A 277 16.63 11.52 14.75
N LEU A 278 16.21 12.75 14.43
CA LEU A 278 17.00 13.69 13.63
C LEU A 278 17.59 14.84 14.47
N GLY A 279 17.17 14.98 15.73
CA GLY A 279 17.64 15.99 16.66
C GLY A 279 16.61 17.10 16.89
N ALA A 280 16.68 17.72 18.08
CA ALA A 280 15.77 18.78 18.51
C ALA A 280 15.75 19.96 17.53
N GLY A 281 14.57 20.49 17.22
CA GLY A 281 14.37 21.60 16.29
C GLY A 281 14.38 21.20 14.81
N THR A 282 14.44 19.90 14.49
CA THR A 282 14.31 19.43 13.10
C THR A 282 12.86 19.54 12.65
N GLY A 283 12.63 20.26 11.55
CA GLY A 283 11.30 20.44 10.95
C GLY A 283 10.99 19.44 9.83
N LEU A 284 9.75 19.51 9.32
CA LEU A 284 9.28 18.70 8.21
C LEU A 284 10.15 18.78 6.94
N PRO A 285 10.62 19.96 6.48
CA PRO A 285 11.46 20.03 5.27
C PRO A 285 12.79 19.29 5.40
N GLN A 286 13.41 19.35 6.58
CA GLN A 286 14.65 18.63 6.87
C GLN A 286 14.38 17.12 6.97
N ALA A 287 13.30 16.71 7.62
CA ALA A 287 12.89 15.30 7.69
C ALA A 287 12.60 14.72 6.29
N ALA A 288 11.88 15.46 5.44
CA ALA A 288 11.60 15.07 4.07
C ALA A 288 12.89 14.90 3.24
N SER A 289 13.83 15.85 3.36
CA SER A 289 15.13 15.77 2.70
C SER A 289 15.93 14.56 3.16
N HIS A 290 15.98 14.32 4.48
CA HIS A 290 16.64 13.15 5.05
C HIS A 290 16.05 11.82 4.54
N VAL A 291 14.71 11.71 4.50
CA VAL A 291 14.02 10.52 3.98
C VAL A 291 14.33 10.31 2.50
N ARG A 292 14.23 11.38 1.69
CA ARG A 292 14.53 11.34 0.24
C ARG A 292 15.94 10.83 -0.04
N GLU A 293 16.94 11.36 0.66
CA GLU A 293 18.33 10.97 0.48
C GLU A 293 18.58 9.52 0.90
N ARG A 294 18.06 9.13 2.08
CA ARG A 294 18.26 7.79 2.65
C ARG A 294 17.64 6.73 1.76
N LEU A 295 16.36 6.89 1.43
CA LEU A 295 15.61 5.91 0.65
C LEU A 295 16.06 5.88 -0.81
N GLY A 296 16.35 7.04 -1.42
CA GLY A 296 16.89 7.09 -2.79
C GLY A 296 18.24 6.39 -2.92
N ARG A 297 19.16 6.59 -1.96
CA ARG A 297 20.45 5.88 -1.93
C ARG A 297 20.26 4.37 -1.80
N ALA A 298 19.36 3.92 -0.92
CA ALA A 298 19.04 2.51 -0.77
C ALA A 298 18.43 1.93 -2.05
N GLY A 299 17.51 2.66 -2.68
CA GLY A 299 16.88 2.32 -3.95
C GLY A 299 17.89 2.08 -5.06
N LEU A 300 18.74 3.08 -5.31
CA LEU A 300 19.78 3.03 -6.32
C LEU A 300 20.81 1.93 -6.06
N LEU A 301 21.16 1.65 -4.80
CA LEU A 301 22.09 0.58 -4.46
C LEU A 301 21.55 -0.78 -4.93
N VAL A 302 20.27 -1.08 -4.67
CA VAL A 302 19.64 -2.32 -5.14
C VAL A 302 19.67 -2.41 -6.67
N LEU A 303 19.32 -1.34 -7.40
CA LEU A 303 19.37 -1.33 -8.87
C LEU A 303 20.78 -1.54 -9.42
N GLN A 304 21.80 -0.96 -8.78
CA GLN A 304 23.20 -1.17 -9.16
C GLN A 304 23.64 -2.62 -8.97
N HIS A 305 23.20 -3.28 -7.89
CA HIS A 305 23.47 -4.69 -7.67
C HIS A 305 22.74 -5.58 -8.67
N ALA A 306 21.46 -5.31 -8.93
CA ALA A 306 20.67 -6.02 -9.93
C ALA A 306 21.31 -5.92 -11.33
N THR A 307 21.76 -4.72 -11.71
CA THR A 307 22.44 -4.47 -12.98
C THR A 307 23.75 -5.26 -13.08
N ARG A 308 24.57 -5.26 -12.02
CA ARG A 308 25.82 -6.03 -11.99
C ARG A 308 25.58 -7.53 -12.06
N HIS A 309 24.56 -8.03 -11.37
CA HIS A 309 24.15 -9.43 -11.43
C HIS A 309 23.78 -9.84 -12.87
N ALA A 310 22.89 -9.07 -13.50
CA ALA A 310 22.46 -9.31 -14.87
C ALA A 310 23.63 -9.24 -15.88
N ALA A 311 24.51 -8.24 -15.76
CA ALA A 311 25.67 -8.11 -16.64
C ALA A 311 26.71 -9.23 -16.44
N GLY A 312 26.86 -9.74 -15.22
CA GLY A 312 27.74 -10.86 -14.90
C GLY A 312 27.26 -12.18 -15.51
N ALA A 313 25.96 -12.45 -15.44
CA ALA A 313 25.35 -13.65 -16.02
C ALA A 313 25.53 -13.73 -17.54
N VAL A 314 25.45 -12.60 -18.26
CA VAL A 314 25.67 -12.54 -19.71
C VAL A 314 27.12 -12.86 -20.11
N ARG A 315 28.10 -12.63 -19.23
CA ARG A 315 29.53 -12.93 -19.53
C ARG A 315 29.90 -14.40 -19.34
N VAL A 316 29.06 -15.17 -18.65
CA VAL A 316 29.28 -16.58 -18.33
C VAL A 316 28.59 -17.50 -19.35
N LEU A 317 27.60 -16.97 -20.08
CA LEU A 317 26.93 -17.60 -21.22
C LEU A 317 27.73 -17.39 -22.52
#